data_AF-A0A2C9DSC3-F1
#
_entry.id   AF-A0A2C9DSC3-F1
#
_cell.length_a   1.000
_cell.length_b   1.000
_cell.length_c   1.000
_cell.angle_alpha   90.00
_cell.angle_beta   90.00
_cell.angle_gamma   90.00
#
_symmetry.space_group_name_H-M   'P 1'
#
loop_
_entity.id
_entity.type
_entity.pdbx_description
1 polymer ?
#
loop_
_entity_poly.entity_id
_entity_poly.type
_entity_poly.pdbx_seq_one_letter_code
_entity_poly.pdbx_strand_id
1 'polypeptide(L)'
;MSVPFHKCSKIKWNPSARYASWVVSQRSFNFHISYIQNGIPVLGQKVLAYSTFNSKDSSNSFLSSSNDDITPAIVYQDAYSMKKAILMENKGKGGIYMWTNKLTGDIYVGQSKAYSTSTYSKSVKENDFYEWFCGLTDGEGCFLISTRGINYTFAFKLGFHVDDTDMLNFIHKFLGIGKVYTYGKVSTFLVNQEKEVKNIISIFDNYPLNSTKYLNFLAFKKAFELYTTCNDKSSADIVQGVAEIRSSMNKSRFDFEMPKDKQIRITPYWLLGFVEGEGSFYVEKKYNFVLGFALTQGANDLALMEKIQIYFRNLSSAGLPVNPKVPNYNTGVVSISTYKRESGSYVNIIISRTDFILDVLTPFFDSMNWHSKKYMDYQDWKAILKLKQLGLQYLPEGLKIIKLIVSQMNNKRLSSNSSTKIDRESLYGDINRLLSEPSNYEVKKNGSVFIKSLNRYISLKARDKVSVEVQDENGNIINKFDSITSCAKFYDISRSTTHRRLRNNEPVVVFIESKPFYVKLINLNNDLLDYEEASSSLTTEEGESHPESGTNCCYHSHISSSKSNLKVGMVLSQSPVNIYEKCSGEGFKLIGSFVSARRAGNFLGISGSTIIKYRNSGAIFKDRYKFSSR
;
A
#
# COMPACT_ATOMS: atom_id res chain seq x y z
N MET A 1 9.04 36.37 -7.13
CA MET A 1 8.24 35.40 -7.92
C MET A 1 9.01 34.09 -7.98
N SER A 2 8.52 33.06 -7.31
CA SER A 2 9.20 31.77 -7.10
C SER A 2 8.34 30.63 -7.66
N VAL A 3 8.89 29.88 -8.61
CA VAL A 3 8.28 28.64 -9.11
C VAL A 3 8.87 27.49 -8.31
N PRO A 4 8.07 26.63 -7.65
CA PRO A 4 8.59 25.45 -6.97
C PRO A 4 9.07 24.44 -8.02
N PHE A 5 10.39 24.22 -8.07
CA PHE A 5 10.97 23.11 -8.82
C PHE A 5 11.12 21.90 -7.90
N HIS A 6 10.61 20.75 -8.34
CA HIS A 6 10.99 19.47 -7.76
C HIS A 6 12.50 19.26 -7.83
N LYS A 7 12.98 18.40 -6.94
CA LYS A 7 14.34 17.89 -6.89
C LYS A 7 14.69 17.11 -8.17
N CYS A 8 15.05 17.82 -9.25
CA CYS A 8 16.20 17.36 -10.02
C CYS A 8 17.32 17.15 -9.00
N SER A 9 18.00 16.01 -9.07
CA SER A 9 19.26 15.82 -8.36
C SER A 9 20.12 17.06 -8.63
N LYS A 10 20.46 17.80 -7.56
CA LYS A 10 21.54 18.78 -7.65
C LYS A 10 22.72 18.01 -8.23
N ILE A 11 23.16 18.38 -9.43
CA ILE A 11 24.56 18.15 -9.79
C ILE A 11 25.31 18.92 -8.72
N LYS A 12 25.77 18.21 -7.69
CA LYS A 12 26.67 18.79 -6.69
C LYS A 12 27.90 19.19 -7.49
N TRP A 13 28.08 20.50 -7.56
CA TRP A 13 29.29 21.14 -8.05
C TRP A 13 30.49 20.44 -7.39
N ASN A 14 31.26 19.70 -8.18
CA ASN A 14 32.54 19.19 -7.76
C ASN A 14 33.57 20.26 -8.15
N PRO A 15 34.24 20.94 -7.20
CA PRO A 15 35.24 21.98 -7.50
C PRO A 15 36.38 21.48 -8.40
N SER A 16 36.56 20.16 -8.49
CA SER A 16 37.61 19.47 -9.26
C SER A 16 37.29 19.24 -10.74
N ALA A 17 36.03 19.40 -11.20
CA ALA A 17 35.62 19.05 -12.56
C ALA A 17 35.76 20.22 -13.55
N ARG A 18 36.91 20.30 -14.25
CA ARG A 18 37.30 21.47 -15.05
C ARG A 18 36.85 21.52 -16.53
N TYR A 19 36.25 20.46 -17.11
CA TYR A 19 36.04 20.40 -18.58
C TYR A 19 34.78 19.62 -19.02
N ALA A 20 33.87 20.24 -19.79
CA ALA A 20 32.76 19.54 -20.49
C ALA A 20 32.24 20.33 -21.71
N SER A 21 31.94 19.66 -22.84
CA SER A 21 31.30 20.29 -24.02
C SER A 21 29.87 19.82 -24.23
N TRP A 22 29.08 20.64 -24.92
CA TRP A 22 27.70 20.35 -25.32
C TRP A 22 27.60 20.07 -26.82
N VAL A 23 26.56 19.32 -27.18
CA VAL A 23 26.04 19.12 -28.54
C VAL A 23 24.50 19.29 -28.51
N VAL A 24 23.94 19.98 -29.49
CA VAL A 24 22.48 20.04 -29.74
C VAL A 24 22.16 19.20 -30.97
N SER A 25 21.11 18.37 -30.94
CA SER A 25 20.59 17.64 -32.11
C SER A 25 19.06 17.73 -32.17
N GLN A 26 18.50 17.70 -33.39
CA GLN A 26 17.06 17.63 -33.62
C GLN A 26 16.70 16.37 -34.42
N ARG A 27 16.16 15.37 -33.72
CA ARG A 27 15.03 14.53 -34.18
C ARG A 27 14.51 13.69 -33.00
N SER A 28 13.21 13.40 -33.00
CA SER A 28 12.48 12.87 -31.84
C SER A 28 12.27 11.36 -31.91
N PHE A 29 12.73 10.62 -30.89
CA PHE A 29 12.28 9.25 -30.57
C PHE A 29 12.31 9.02 -29.05
N ASN A 30 11.41 8.17 -28.54
CA ASN A 30 11.36 7.74 -27.13
C ASN A 30 12.29 6.53 -26.91
N PHE A 31 12.99 6.45 -25.76
CA PHE A 31 13.10 5.21 -24.96
C PHE A 31 13.70 5.47 -23.55
N HIS A 32 13.50 4.52 -22.64
CA HIS A 32 14.07 4.43 -21.28
C HIS A 32 15.34 3.58 -21.26
N ILE A 33 16.29 3.83 -20.33
CA ILE A 33 16.88 2.85 -19.37
C ILE A 33 18.02 3.47 -18.51
N SER A 34 18.28 2.83 -17.36
CA SER A 34 19.08 3.22 -16.17
C SER A 34 20.56 2.76 -16.16
N TYR A 35 21.39 3.31 -15.26
CA TYR A 35 22.75 2.80 -14.93
C TYR A 35 23.20 2.90 -13.47
N ILE A 36 24.21 2.09 -13.10
CA ILE A 36 24.91 2.03 -11.80
C ILE A 36 26.45 2.11 -12.03
N GLN A 37 27.06 3.17 -11.47
CA GLN A 37 28.26 3.22 -10.60
C GLN A 37 29.60 2.51 -10.98
N ASN A 38 30.69 3.30 -11.06
CA ASN A 38 31.99 3.20 -10.31
C ASN A 38 33.06 4.11 -10.97
N GLY A 39 34.03 4.66 -10.23
CA GLY A 39 35.01 5.58 -10.83
C GLY A 39 36.39 5.62 -10.15
N ILE A 40 37.36 6.26 -10.82
CA ILE A 40 38.67 6.78 -10.36
C ILE A 40 39.31 7.58 -11.55
N PRO A 41 40.16 8.61 -11.37
CA PRO A 41 40.47 9.61 -12.42
C PRO A 41 41.93 9.61 -12.95
N VAL A 42 42.16 10.14 -14.17
CA VAL A 42 43.51 10.46 -14.73
C VAL A 42 43.49 11.77 -15.57
N LEU A 43 44.61 12.52 -15.58
CA LEU A 43 44.81 13.78 -16.32
C LEU A 43 45.25 13.56 -17.79
N GLY A 44 44.88 14.48 -18.70
CA GLY A 44 45.49 14.60 -20.04
C GLY A 44 44.83 15.66 -20.94
N GLN A 45 45.63 16.38 -21.76
CA GLN A 45 45.17 17.26 -22.85
C GLN A 45 44.86 16.41 -24.11
N LYS A 46 44.27 16.83 -25.25
CA LYS A 46 44.01 18.14 -25.92
C LYS A 46 42.90 17.89 -26.99
N VAL A 47 42.29 18.91 -27.62
CA VAL A 47 41.11 18.76 -28.52
C VAL A 47 41.32 19.38 -29.92
N LEU A 48 40.80 18.74 -30.97
CA LEU A 48 40.51 19.30 -32.32
C LEU A 48 39.22 18.65 -32.90
N ALA A 49 38.48 19.36 -33.76
CA ALA A 49 37.24 18.88 -34.42
C ALA A 49 36.88 19.70 -35.69
N TYR A 50 36.08 19.13 -36.61
CA TYR A 50 35.55 19.76 -37.84
C TYR A 50 34.10 19.31 -38.15
N SER A 51 33.42 19.93 -39.14
CA SER A 51 31.95 19.94 -39.31
C SER A 51 31.42 19.75 -40.75
N THR A 52 30.11 19.46 -40.90
CA THR A 52 29.12 19.82 -41.96
C THR A 52 27.83 18.96 -41.75
N PHE A 53 26.65 19.13 -42.36
CA PHE A 53 26.09 20.10 -43.34
C PHE A 53 24.66 20.56 -42.94
N ASN A 54 23.75 20.91 -43.87
CA ASN A 54 22.41 21.49 -43.61
C ASN A 54 21.46 21.36 -44.84
N SER A 55 20.17 21.00 -44.69
CA SER A 55 19.10 21.36 -45.66
C SER A 55 17.65 21.08 -45.15
N LYS A 56 16.67 21.64 -45.89
CA LYS A 56 15.23 21.59 -45.64
C LYS A 56 14.61 20.43 -46.43
N ASP A 57 13.64 19.72 -45.86
CA ASP A 57 12.34 19.46 -46.53
C ASP A 57 11.33 18.75 -45.62
N SER A 58 10.04 18.89 -45.96
CA SER A 58 8.90 18.40 -45.19
C SER A 58 8.18 17.25 -45.90
N SER A 59 8.46 16.01 -45.50
CA SER A 59 7.63 14.85 -45.82
C SER A 59 7.77 13.76 -44.76
N ASN A 60 6.65 13.14 -44.38
CA ASN A 60 6.65 11.95 -43.55
C ASN A 60 7.04 10.75 -44.40
N SER A 61 8.24 10.20 -44.19
CA SER A 61 8.60 8.85 -44.63
C SER A 61 9.29 8.11 -43.50
N PHE A 62 8.83 6.89 -43.22
CA PHE A 62 9.61 5.92 -42.45
C PHE A 62 10.81 5.51 -43.31
N LEU A 63 12.02 5.79 -42.82
CA LEU A 63 13.26 5.29 -43.43
C LEU A 63 13.94 4.33 -42.47
N SER A 64 14.27 3.15 -43.01
CA SER A 64 14.96 2.06 -42.35
C SER A 64 16.47 2.27 -42.29
N SER A 65 17.06 2.03 -41.12
CA SER A 65 18.43 1.55 -40.90
C SER A 65 19.53 1.94 -41.91
N SER A 66 20.26 3.01 -41.60
CA SER A 66 21.71 3.12 -41.82
C SER A 66 22.35 3.78 -40.58
N ASN A 67 23.62 3.46 -40.30
CA ASN A 67 24.38 4.09 -39.21
C ASN A 67 24.83 5.50 -39.64
N ASP A 68 23.88 6.43 -39.72
CA ASP A 68 24.17 7.83 -40.01
C ASP A 68 24.65 8.53 -38.72
N ASP A 69 25.90 9.00 -38.73
CA ASP A 69 26.50 9.70 -37.59
C ASP A 69 25.68 10.96 -37.21
N ILE A 70 25.20 11.01 -35.97
CA ILE A 70 24.34 12.09 -35.47
C ILE A 70 25.17 13.38 -35.34
N THR A 71 25.07 14.25 -36.34
CA THR A 71 25.82 15.50 -36.40
C THR A 71 25.21 16.60 -35.49
N PRO A 72 26.04 17.32 -34.70
CA PRO A 72 25.58 18.46 -33.90
C PRO A 72 25.08 19.64 -34.74
N ALA A 73 23.92 20.18 -34.40
CA ALA A 73 23.45 21.47 -34.90
C ALA A 73 24.22 22.65 -34.29
N ILE A 74 24.56 22.56 -32.99
CA ILE A 74 25.40 23.53 -32.27
C ILE A 74 26.31 22.75 -31.31
N VAL A 75 27.58 23.16 -31.21
CA VAL A 75 28.55 22.63 -30.24
C VAL A 75 29.05 23.78 -29.35
N TYR A 76 28.93 23.63 -28.03
CA TYR A 76 29.53 24.59 -27.09
C TYR A 76 30.82 23.99 -26.52
N GLN A 77 31.94 24.71 -26.70
CA GLN A 77 33.28 24.21 -26.34
C GLN A 77 33.44 23.92 -24.84
N ASP A 78 32.84 24.78 -24.01
CA ASP A 78 32.78 24.61 -22.56
C ASP A 78 31.39 25.01 -22.00
N ALA A 79 30.77 24.07 -21.29
CA ALA A 79 29.44 24.19 -20.69
C ALA A 79 29.32 25.32 -19.64
N TYR A 80 30.42 25.59 -18.93
CA TYR A 80 30.41 26.41 -17.73
C TYR A 80 30.56 27.89 -18.07
N SER A 81 31.59 28.23 -18.84
CA SER A 81 31.85 29.58 -19.35
C SER A 81 30.76 30.07 -20.31
N MET A 82 30.26 29.20 -21.21
CA MET A 82 29.25 29.57 -22.20
C MET A 82 27.82 29.57 -21.64
N LYS A 83 27.60 29.25 -20.36
CA LYS A 83 26.27 29.07 -19.74
C LYS A 83 25.25 30.18 -20.07
N LYS A 84 25.65 31.45 -20.05
CA LYS A 84 24.75 32.57 -20.38
C LYS A 84 24.35 32.58 -21.86
N ALA A 85 25.31 32.35 -22.77
CA ALA A 85 25.07 32.25 -24.20
C ALA A 85 24.15 31.06 -24.52
N ILE A 86 24.46 29.88 -23.98
CA ILE A 86 23.64 28.66 -24.11
C ILE A 86 22.18 28.92 -23.70
N LEU A 87 21.96 29.55 -22.54
CA LEU A 87 20.63 29.86 -22.02
C LEU A 87 19.87 30.91 -22.85
N MET A 88 20.57 31.90 -23.43
CA MET A 88 19.95 32.88 -24.33
C MET A 88 19.59 32.26 -25.68
N GLU A 89 20.54 31.53 -26.28
CA GLU A 89 20.42 30.97 -27.62
C GLU A 89 19.39 29.84 -27.72
N ASN A 90 19.22 29.06 -26.65
CA ASN A 90 18.22 27.99 -26.58
C ASN A 90 16.87 28.44 -25.97
N LYS A 91 16.71 29.72 -25.62
CA LYS A 91 15.49 30.23 -24.99
C LYS A 91 14.29 30.05 -25.93
N GLY A 92 13.35 29.20 -25.54
CA GLY A 92 12.13 28.90 -26.32
C GLY A 92 12.32 27.94 -27.49
N LYS A 93 13.52 27.39 -27.71
CA LYS A 93 13.78 26.40 -28.77
C LYS A 93 13.56 24.98 -28.26
N GLY A 94 13.05 24.11 -29.13
CA GLY A 94 12.97 22.67 -28.92
C GLY A 94 14.25 21.96 -29.39
N GLY A 95 14.79 21.02 -28.62
CA GLY A 95 15.96 20.22 -29.01
C GLY A 95 16.32 19.12 -28.01
N ILE A 96 17.10 18.16 -28.49
CA ILE A 96 17.81 17.17 -27.67
C ILE A 96 19.23 17.72 -27.41
N TYR A 97 19.65 17.63 -26.16
CA TYR A 97 20.96 18.05 -25.67
C TYR A 97 21.78 16.83 -25.30
N MET A 98 22.98 16.75 -25.85
CA MET A 98 23.98 15.77 -25.47
C MET A 98 25.13 16.48 -24.76
N TRP A 99 25.47 16.01 -23.57
CA TRP A 99 26.60 16.49 -22.78
C TRP A 99 27.63 15.38 -22.70
N THR A 100 28.85 15.64 -23.14
CA THR A 100 29.95 14.69 -22.97
C THR A 100 30.82 15.19 -21.82
N ASN A 101 30.90 14.41 -20.75
CA ASN A 101 31.88 14.63 -19.70
C ASN A 101 33.26 14.26 -20.24
N LYS A 102 34.06 15.27 -20.58
CA LYS A 102 35.41 15.09 -21.18
C LYS A 102 36.39 14.33 -20.27
N LEU A 103 36.07 14.16 -18.99
CA LEU A 103 36.92 13.46 -18.01
C LEU A 103 36.57 11.98 -17.83
N THR A 104 35.31 11.58 -18.04
CA THR A 104 34.86 10.18 -17.86
C THR A 104 34.42 9.51 -19.17
N GLY A 105 34.22 10.29 -20.24
CA GLY A 105 33.59 9.81 -21.47
C GLY A 105 32.07 9.69 -21.39
N ASP A 106 31.48 9.86 -20.20
CA ASP A 106 30.02 9.71 -20.00
C ASP A 106 29.24 10.69 -20.88
N ILE A 107 28.22 10.15 -21.55
CA ILE A 107 27.29 10.89 -22.39
C ILE A 107 25.96 11.00 -21.66
N TYR A 108 25.52 12.23 -21.39
CA TYR A 108 24.21 12.52 -20.81
C TYR A 108 23.32 13.15 -21.88
N VAL A 109 22.22 12.48 -22.20
CA VAL A 109 21.22 12.98 -23.14
C VAL A 109 20.00 13.50 -22.37
N GLY A 110 19.52 14.68 -22.73
CA GLY A 110 18.30 15.29 -22.19
C GLY A 110 17.54 16.04 -23.27
N GLN A 111 16.32 16.50 -22.99
CA GLN A 111 15.51 17.26 -23.93
C GLN A 111 14.96 18.55 -23.30
N SER A 112 14.83 19.59 -24.11
CA SER A 112 14.02 20.76 -23.75
C SER A 112 12.55 20.35 -23.60
N LYS A 113 11.80 21.02 -22.70
CA LYS A 113 10.34 21.03 -22.85
C LYS A 113 9.97 21.79 -24.12
N ALA A 114 9.37 21.10 -25.09
CA ALA A 114 8.75 21.76 -26.23
C ALA A 114 7.61 22.66 -25.74
N TYR A 115 7.58 23.92 -26.21
CA TYR A 115 6.49 24.88 -25.96
C TYR A 115 5.25 24.60 -26.85
N SER A 116 4.89 23.32 -27.02
CA SER A 116 3.80 22.84 -27.88
C SER A 116 2.87 21.85 -27.16
N THR A 117 2.49 22.13 -25.91
CA THR A 117 1.54 21.31 -25.12
C THR A 117 0.62 22.14 -24.21
N SER A 118 0.40 23.43 -24.48
CA SER A 118 -0.39 24.31 -23.60
C SER A 118 -1.82 23.82 -23.38
N THR A 119 -2.48 23.27 -24.41
CA THR A 119 -3.84 22.74 -24.29
C THR A 119 -3.86 21.34 -23.67
N TYR A 120 -3.06 20.39 -24.18
CA TYR A 120 -3.07 18.99 -23.72
C TYR A 120 -2.53 18.83 -22.28
N SER A 121 -1.44 19.51 -21.92
CA SER A 121 -0.93 19.44 -20.54
C SER A 121 -1.80 20.22 -19.53
N LYS A 122 -2.64 21.15 -20.01
CA LYS A 122 -3.68 21.79 -19.20
C LYS A 122 -4.87 20.84 -19.01
N SER A 123 -5.38 20.22 -20.07
CA SER A 123 -6.53 19.30 -19.99
C SER A 123 -6.25 18.07 -19.14
N VAL A 124 -5.02 17.52 -19.18
CA VAL A 124 -4.63 16.43 -18.26
C VAL A 124 -4.68 16.87 -16.80
N LYS A 125 -4.06 18.02 -16.46
CA LYS A 125 -4.08 18.55 -15.09
C LYS A 125 -5.48 18.94 -14.60
N GLU A 126 -6.35 19.32 -15.52
CA GLU A 126 -7.73 19.66 -15.25
C GLU A 126 -8.58 18.40 -14.98
N ASN A 127 -8.37 17.32 -15.76
CA ASN A 127 -8.93 16.00 -15.46
C ASN A 127 -8.42 15.44 -14.12
N ASP A 128 -7.11 15.53 -13.85
CA ASP A 128 -6.50 15.13 -12.58
C ASP A 128 -7.19 15.83 -11.39
N PHE A 129 -7.45 17.14 -11.50
CA PHE A 129 -8.18 17.90 -10.48
C PHE A 129 -9.62 17.41 -10.30
N TYR A 130 -10.40 17.21 -11.37
CA TYR A 130 -11.79 16.79 -11.24
C TYR A 130 -11.94 15.36 -10.72
N GLU A 131 -11.05 14.44 -11.13
CA GLU A 131 -10.96 13.09 -10.55
C GLU A 131 -10.65 13.17 -9.04
N TRP A 132 -9.64 13.96 -8.65
CA TRP A 132 -9.30 14.20 -7.25
C TRP A 132 -10.46 14.82 -6.45
N PHE A 133 -11.11 15.84 -6.99
CA PHE A 133 -12.25 16.50 -6.36
C PHE A 133 -13.45 15.57 -6.20
N CYS A 134 -13.68 14.68 -7.16
CA CYS A 134 -14.67 13.60 -7.08
C CYS A 134 -14.34 12.62 -5.95
N GLY A 135 -13.08 12.14 -5.88
CA GLY A 135 -12.62 11.27 -4.79
C GLY A 135 -12.70 11.89 -3.40
N LEU A 136 -12.29 13.16 -3.26
CA LEU A 136 -12.39 13.92 -2.02
C LEU A 136 -13.87 14.11 -1.63
N THR A 137 -14.73 14.35 -2.61
CA THR A 137 -16.18 14.45 -2.40
C THR A 137 -16.78 13.13 -1.96
N ASP A 138 -16.34 11.98 -2.50
CA ASP A 138 -16.80 10.64 -2.10
C ASP A 138 -16.51 10.31 -0.63
N GLY A 139 -15.44 10.85 -0.04
CA GLY A 139 -15.25 10.85 1.42
C GLY A 139 -16.06 11.96 2.11
N GLU A 140 -15.61 13.20 1.96
CA GLU A 140 -15.91 14.31 2.88
C GLU A 140 -17.03 15.25 2.37
N GLY A 141 -17.56 15.01 1.17
CA GLY A 141 -18.58 15.86 0.55
C GLY A 141 -19.98 15.70 1.15
N CYS A 142 -20.78 16.76 1.08
CA CYS A 142 -22.18 16.76 1.51
C CYS A 142 -23.09 17.56 0.56
N PHE A 143 -24.18 16.94 0.13
CA PHE A 143 -25.26 17.57 -0.63
C PHE A 143 -26.45 17.82 0.29
N LEU A 144 -26.84 19.08 0.46
CA LEU A 144 -27.81 19.52 1.45
C LEU A 144 -28.97 20.28 0.81
N ILE A 145 -30.19 19.82 1.10
CA ILE A 145 -31.42 20.59 0.87
C ILE A 145 -31.90 21.11 2.22
N SER A 146 -31.88 22.44 2.38
CA SER A 146 -32.42 23.15 3.54
C SER A 146 -33.76 23.79 3.19
N THR A 147 -34.62 24.02 4.18
CA THR A 147 -35.89 24.74 4.00
C THR A 147 -36.00 25.91 4.98
N ARG A 148 -36.70 26.97 4.56
CA ARG A 148 -37.14 28.11 5.38
C ARG A 148 -38.60 28.41 5.01
N GLY A 149 -39.54 27.81 5.74
CA GLY A 149 -40.95 27.83 5.38
C GLY A 149 -41.19 27.01 4.10
N ILE A 150 -41.75 27.65 3.07
CA ILE A 150 -41.96 27.04 1.74
C ILE A 150 -40.72 27.10 0.84
N ASN A 151 -39.71 27.91 1.19
CA ASN A 151 -38.56 28.15 0.33
C ASN A 151 -37.43 27.15 0.59
N TYR A 152 -36.93 26.52 -0.47
CA TYR A 152 -35.80 25.60 -0.40
C TYR A 152 -34.47 26.27 -0.79
N THR A 153 -33.39 25.81 -0.16
CA THR A 153 -32.01 26.21 -0.46
C THR A 153 -31.15 24.98 -0.66
N PHE A 154 -30.46 24.94 -1.78
CA PHE A 154 -29.59 23.84 -2.20
C PHE A 154 -28.14 24.23 -1.94
N ALA A 155 -27.37 23.35 -1.30
CA ALA A 155 -25.99 23.61 -0.97
C ALA A 155 -25.11 22.36 -1.12
N PHE A 156 -23.94 22.52 -1.75
CA PHE A 156 -22.83 21.59 -1.67
C PHE A 156 -21.82 22.09 -0.63
N LYS A 157 -21.27 21.18 0.17
CA LYS A 157 -20.31 21.48 1.24
C LYS A 157 -19.15 20.48 1.28
N LEU A 158 -17.96 21.00 1.56
CA LEU A 158 -16.78 20.25 2.04
C LEU A 158 -16.31 20.91 3.33
N GLY A 159 -16.32 20.16 4.44
CA GLY A 159 -15.97 20.68 5.77
C GLY A 159 -14.75 19.97 6.34
N PHE A 160 -13.70 20.71 6.66
CA PHE A 160 -12.42 20.19 7.16
C PHE A 160 -11.96 20.93 8.42
N HIS A 161 -10.89 20.44 9.06
CA HIS A 161 -10.21 21.21 10.10
C HIS A 161 -9.62 22.50 9.50
N VAL A 162 -9.50 23.56 10.31
CA VAL A 162 -8.95 24.86 9.87
C VAL A 162 -7.55 24.76 9.23
N ASP A 163 -6.76 23.74 9.57
CA ASP A 163 -5.43 23.52 8.96
C ASP A 163 -5.46 23.08 7.49
N ASP A 164 -6.62 22.69 6.95
CA ASP A 164 -6.80 22.38 5.53
C ASP A 164 -7.48 23.53 4.76
N THR A 165 -7.56 24.74 5.35
CA THR A 165 -8.16 25.92 4.69
C THR A 165 -7.50 26.24 3.35
N ASP A 166 -6.19 25.99 3.20
CA ASP A 166 -5.47 26.19 1.93
C ASP A 166 -5.94 25.24 0.81
N MET A 167 -6.32 24.00 1.16
CA MET A 167 -6.93 23.05 0.23
C MET A 167 -8.31 23.55 -0.23
N LEU A 168 -9.11 24.09 0.69
CA LEU A 168 -10.44 24.64 0.37
C LEU A 168 -10.32 25.91 -0.48
N ASN A 169 -9.33 26.77 -0.21
CA ASN A 169 -9.02 27.94 -1.03
C ASN A 169 -8.51 27.54 -2.43
N PHE A 170 -7.74 26.45 -2.54
CA PHE A 170 -7.35 25.88 -3.82
C PHE A 170 -8.56 25.40 -4.64
N ILE A 171 -9.48 24.64 -4.03
CA ILE A 171 -10.74 24.19 -4.65
C ILE A 171 -11.55 25.40 -5.15
N HIS A 172 -11.79 26.38 -4.28
CA HIS A 172 -12.52 27.60 -4.63
C HIS A 172 -11.89 28.34 -5.81
N LYS A 173 -10.56 28.53 -5.78
CA LYS A 173 -9.81 29.21 -6.83
C LYS A 173 -9.80 28.44 -8.16
N PHE A 174 -9.77 27.11 -8.11
CA PHE A 174 -9.78 26.27 -9.31
C PHE A 174 -11.16 26.27 -9.97
N LEU A 175 -12.23 26.07 -9.19
CA LEU A 175 -13.60 26.01 -9.70
C LEU A 175 -14.19 27.39 -10.05
N GLY A 176 -13.66 28.47 -9.48
CA GLY A 176 -14.16 29.84 -9.70
C GLY A 176 -15.54 30.12 -9.09
N ILE A 177 -16.04 29.25 -8.22
CA ILE A 177 -17.37 29.31 -7.59
C ILE A 177 -17.28 29.04 -6.08
N GLY A 178 -18.38 29.31 -5.37
CA GLY A 178 -18.51 29.03 -3.94
C GLY A 178 -17.67 29.98 -3.09
N LYS A 179 -17.66 29.74 -1.78
CA LYS A 179 -16.94 30.55 -0.79
C LYS A 179 -16.38 29.66 0.31
N VAL A 180 -15.22 30.02 0.85
CA VAL A 180 -14.60 29.37 2.01
C VAL A 180 -14.94 30.19 3.26
N TYR A 181 -15.46 29.51 4.29
CA TYR A 181 -15.81 30.10 5.58
C TYR A 181 -15.08 29.35 6.69
N THR A 182 -14.41 30.08 7.59
CA THR A 182 -13.73 29.49 8.75
C THR A 182 -14.41 29.93 10.03
N TYR A 183 -14.74 28.98 10.91
CA TYR A 183 -15.30 29.23 12.23
C TYR A 183 -14.68 28.31 13.27
N GLY A 184 -13.96 28.89 14.24
CA GLY A 184 -13.24 28.15 15.26
C GLY A 184 -12.20 27.20 14.64
N LYS A 185 -12.36 25.89 14.88
CA LYS A 185 -11.45 24.83 14.40
C LYS A 185 -11.88 24.20 13.07
N VAL A 186 -12.94 24.71 12.44
CA VAL A 186 -13.53 24.14 11.20
C VAL A 186 -13.47 25.19 10.08
N SER A 187 -13.12 24.75 8.88
CA SER A 187 -13.25 25.52 7.65
C SER A 187 -14.14 24.77 6.67
N THR A 188 -14.97 25.49 5.90
CA THR A 188 -15.99 24.92 5.02
C THR A 188 -15.99 25.63 3.68
N PHE A 189 -15.78 24.88 2.60
CA PHE A 189 -16.12 25.32 1.26
C PHE A 189 -17.63 25.09 1.04
N LEU A 190 -18.34 26.14 0.64
CA LEU A 190 -19.79 26.16 0.46
C LEU A 190 -20.14 26.72 -0.92
N VAL A 191 -20.92 25.96 -1.68
CA VAL A 191 -21.58 26.41 -2.92
C VAL A 191 -23.09 26.38 -2.67
N ASN A 192 -23.76 27.53 -2.72
CA ASN A 192 -25.21 27.63 -2.45
C ASN A 192 -25.98 28.62 -3.36
N GLN A 193 -25.30 29.25 -4.32
CA GLN A 193 -25.97 30.09 -5.33
C GLN A 193 -26.52 29.21 -6.44
N GLU A 194 -27.76 29.45 -6.89
CA GLU A 194 -28.44 28.57 -7.86
C GLU A 194 -27.61 28.32 -9.13
N LYS A 195 -26.98 29.37 -9.68
CA LYS A 195 -26.10 29.26 -10.86
C LYS A 195 -24.85 28.41 -10.60
N GLU A 196 -24.25 28.52 -9.42
CA GLU A 196 -23.05 27.76 -9.05
C GLU A 196 -23.38 26.29 -8.72
N VAL A 197 -24.57 26.03 -8.18
CA VAL A 197 -25.06 24.67 -7.94
C VAL A 197 -25.26 23.92 -9.26
N LYS A 198 -25.70 24.60 -10.34
CA LYS A 198 -25.74 24.02 -11.71
C LYS A 198 -24.35 23.57 -12.17
N ASN A 199 -23.29 24.32 -11.85
CA ASN A 199 -21.92 23.93 -12.17
C ASN A 199 -21.48 22.68 -11.37
N ILE A 200 -21.82 22.61 -10.07
CA ILE A 200 -21.55 21.42 -9.24
C ILE A 200 -22.26 20.17 -9.79
N ILE A 201 -23.51 20.32 -10.25
CA ILE A 201 -24.25 19.22 -10.89
C ILE A 201 -23.53 18.76 -12.17
N SER A 202 -23.16 19.70 -13.04
CA SER A 202 -22.42 19.39 -14.28
C SER A 202 -21.07 18.70 -14.02
N ILE A 203 -20.35 19.08 -12.95
CA ILE A 203 -19.10 18.41 -12.57
C ILE A 203 -19.35 16.93 -12.22
N PHE A 204 -20.34 16.63 -11.38
CA PHE A 204 -20.60 15.25 -10.95
C PHE A 204 -21.42 14.41 -11.96
N ASP A 205 -22.03 15.03 -12.97
CA ASP A 205 -22.52 14.33 -14.16
C ASP A 205 -21.35 13.85 -15.05
N ASN A 206 -20.31 14.67 -15.22
CA ASN A 206 -19.12 14.34 -16.02
C ASN A 206 -18.09 13.48 -15.26
N TYR A 207 -18.03 13.61 -13.93
CA TYR A 207 -17.16 12.86 -13.02
C TYR A 207 -17.99 12.17 -11.92
N PRO A 208 -18.71 11.08 -12.25
CA PRO A 208 -19.66 10.46 -11.32
C PRO A 208 -19.01 9.88 -10.07
N LEU A 209 -19.58 10.25 -8.92
CA LEU A 209 -19.23 9.70 -7.60
C LEU A 209 -19.30 8.16 -7.60
N ASN A 210 -18.41 7.53 -6.85
CA ASN A 210 -18.23 6.08 -6.78
C ASN A 210 -18.81 5.45 -5.50
N SER A 211 -18.98 6.23 -4.43
CA SER A 211 -19.64 5.79 -3.19
C SER A 211 -21.17 5.91 -3.30
N THR A 212 -21.87 5.35 -2.31
CA THR A 212 -23.31 5.54 -2.08
C THR A 212 -23.74 7.00 -1.91
N LYS A 213 -22.78 7.94 -1.71
CA LYS A 213 -23.03 9.39 -1.77
C LYS A 213 -23.55 9.84 -3.14
N TYR A 214 -23.27 9.09 -4.20
CA TYR A 214 -23.90 9.24 -5.52
C TYR A 214 -25.43 9.25 -5.46
N LEU A 215 -26.05 8.46 -4.58
CA LEU A 215 -27.52 8.43 -4.41
C LEU A 215 -28.06 9.73 -3.80
N ASN A 216 -27.29 10.34 -2.89
CA ASN A 216 -27.61 11.67 -2.37
C ASN A 216 -27.37 12.77 -3.42
N PHE A 217 -26.38 12.62 -4.29
CA PHE A 217 -26.20 13.51 -5.45
C PHE A 217 -27.38 13.42 -6.43
N LEU A 218 -27.83 12.22 -6.81
CA LEU A 218 -28.99 12.04 -7.69
C LEU A 218 -30.28 12.64 -7.11
N ALA A 219 -30.53 12.40 -5.81
CA ALA A 219 -31.67 13.00 -5.11
C ALA A 219 -31.57 14.54 -5.06
N PHE A 220 -30.37 15.07 -4.77
CA PHE A 220 -30.10 16.51 -4.78
C PHE A 220 -30.34 17.13 -6.15
N LYS A 221 -29.83 16.52 -7.22
CA LYS A 221 -30.02 16.93 -8.62
C LYS A 221 -31.51 16.96 -8.99
N LYS A 222 -32.23 15.85 -8.78
CA LYS A 222 -33.66 15.74 -9.09
C LYS A 222 -34.49 16.81 -8.39
N ALA A 223 -34.25 17.03 -7.09
CA ALA A 223 -34.96 18.07 -6.33
C ALA A 223 -34.58 19.48 -6.77
N PHE A 224 -33.33 19.72 -7.17
CA PHE A 224 -32.87 21.00 -7.68
C PHE A 224 -33.50 21.33 -9.04
N GLU A 225 -33.56 20.36 -9.96
CA GLU A 225 -34.21 20.50 -11.26
C GLU A 225 -35.71 20.76 -11.10
N LEU A 226 -36.40 20.00 -10.25
CA LEU A 226 -37.80 20.21 -9.89
C LEU A 226 -38.06 21.63 -9.34
N TYR A 227 -37.22 22.10 -8.43
CA TYR A 227 -37.38 23.41 -7.80
C TYR A 227 -36.99 24.60 -8.70
N THR A 228 -36.14 24.40 -9.71
CA THR A 228 -35.60 25.51 -10.53
C THR A 228 -36.18 25.60 -11.94
N THR A 229 -36.94 24.59 -12.39
CA THR A 229 -37.61 24.60 -13.70
C THR A 229 -38.98 25.30 -13.66
N CYS A 230 -39.61 25.39 -12.48
CA CYS A 230 -40.90 26.06 -12.31
C CYS A 230 -40.76 27.57 -12.04
N ASN A 231 -41.58 28.37 -12.74
CA ASN A 231 -41.67 29.82 -12.52
C ASN A 231 -42.27 30.16 -11.14
N ASP A 232 -43.25 29.38 -10.67
CA ASP A 232 -43.74 29.47 -9.29
C ASP A 232 -43.11 28.37 -8.41
N LYS A 233 -42.14 28.79 -7.59
CA LYS A 233 -41.45 27.96 -6.60
C LYS A 233 -42.30 27.67 -5.34
N SER A 234 -43.48 28.28 -5.24
CA SER A 234 -44.42 28.17 -4.11
C SER A 234 -45.52 27.15 -4.35
N SER A 235 -45.63 26.60 -5.56
CA SER A 235 -46.63 25.57 -5.90
C SER A 235 -46.57 24.39 -4.94
N ALA A 236 -47.74 23.96 -4.45
CA ALA A 236 -47.86 22.90 -3.46
C ALA A 236 -47.19 21.59 -3.92
N ASP A 237 -47.36 21.23 -5.20
CA ASP A 237 -46.77 20.02 -5.80
C ASP A 237 -45.23 20.07 -5.79
N ILE A 238 -44.65 21.25 -6.04
CA ILE A 238 -43.19 21.46 -6.03
C ILE A 238 -42.67 21.43 -4.59
N VAL A 239 -43.35 22.11 -3.67
CA VAL A 239 -42.97 22.13 -2.25
C VAL A 239 -43.02 20.72 -1.63
N GLN A 240 -44.06 19.95 -1.98
CA GLN A 240 -44.26 18.57 -1.54
C GLN A 240 -43.24 17.62 -2.19
N GLY A 241 -43.07 17.65 -3.51
CA GLY A 241 -42.11 16.78 -4.20
C GLY A 241 -40.66 16.99 -3.76
N VAL A 242 -40.26 18.23 -3.47
CA VAL A 242 -38.94 18.52 -2.87
C VAL A 242 -38.86 18.06 -1.42
N ALA A 243 -39.95 18.15 -0.64
CA ALA A 243 -40.01 17.63 0.73
C ALA A 243 -39.80 16.12 0.78
N GLU A 244 -40.48 15.38 -0.09
CA GLU A 244 -40.41 13.92 -0.21
C GLU A 244 -39.00 13.47 -0.57
N ILE A 245 -38.40 14.03 -1.62
CA ILE A 245 -37.02 13.71 -2.01
C ILE A 245 -36.05 14.00 -0.85
N ARG A 246 -36.16 15.19 -0.24
CA ARG A 246 -35.33 15.59 0.90
C ARG A 246 -35.47 14.64 2.10
N SER A 247 -36.66 14.08 2.34
CA SER A 247 -36.92 13.21 3.50
C SER A 247 -36.12 11.90 3.47
N SER A 248 -35.69 11.45 2.29
CA SER A 248 -34.91 10.21 2.07
C SER A 248 -33.40 10.44 1.90
N MET A 249 -32.90 11.67 2.11
CA MET A 249 -31.49 12.02 1.90
C MET A 249 -30.62 11.95 3.16
N ASN A 250 -29.31 11.81 2.94
CA ASN A 250 -28.27 11.90 3.96
C ASN A 250 -28.51 10.93 5.14
N LYS A 251 -28.69 11.43 6.37
CA LYS A 251 -28.90 10.60 7.57
C LYS A 251 -30.23 9.83 7.56
N SER A 252 -31.19 10.25 6.76
CA SER A 252 -32.50 9.60 6.63
C SER A 252 -32.54 8.55 5.51
N ARG A 253 -31.43 8.38 4.76
CA ARG A 253 -31.32 7.37 3.71
C ARG A 253 -31.23 5.98 4.33
N PHE A 254 -32.16 5.10 3.96
CA PHE A 254 -32.14 3.68 4.29
C PHE A 254 -31.86 2.79 3.07
N ASP A 255 -32.13 3.29 1.86
CA ASP A 255 -31.81 2.62 0.59
C ASP A 255 -30.44 3.06 0.05
N PHE A 256 -29.59 2.06 -0.20
CA PHE A 256 -28.22 2.19 -0.67
C PHE A 256 -27.98 1.40 -1.97
N GLU A 257 -29.02 0.92 -2.65
CA GLU A 257 -28.87 0.25 -3.94
C GLU A 257 -28.41 1.24 -5.03
N MET A 258 -27.26 0.94 -5.64
CA MET A 258 -26.72 1.70 -6.76
C MET A 258 -27.38 1.24 -8.07
N PRO A 259 -27.61 2.13 -9.06
CA PRO A 259 -28.14 1.75 -10.37
C PRO A 259 -27.34 0.62 -11.02
N LYS A 260 -28.01 -0.36 -11.64
CA LYS A 260 -27.39 -1.60 -12.13
C LYS A 260 -26.32 -1.39 -13.20
N ASP A 261 -26.42 -0.28 -13.93
CA ASP A 261 -25.50 0.21 -14.95
C ASP A 261 -24.32 1.03 -14.37
N LYS A 262 -24.39 1.46 -13.09
CA LYS A 262 -23.36 2.28 -12.46
C LYS A 262 -22.08 1.48 -12.23
N GLN A 263 -21.08 1.73 -13.08
CA GLN A 263 -19.74 1.21 -12.87
C GLN A 263 -18.99 2.05 -11.82
N ILE A 264 -18.21 1.37 -10.97
CA ILE A 264 -17.26 1.98 -10.04
C ILE A 264 -15.90 2.06 -10.75
N ARG A 265 -15.42 3.27 -11.01
CA ARG A 265 -14.16 3.54 -11.72
C ARG A 265 -13.14 4.18 -10.78
N ILE A 266 -12.19 3.39 -10.32
CA ILE A 266 -11.05 3.87 -9.50
C ILE A 266 -9.97 4.37 -10.45
N THR A 267 -9.68 5.68 -10.40
CA THR A 267 -8.56 6.30 -11.12
C THR A 267 -7.46 6.72 -10.11
N PRO A 268 -6.23 7.05 -10.57
CA PRO A 268 -5.15 7.43 -9.66
C PRO A 268 -5.51 8.65 -8.80
N TYR A 269 -6.05 9.71 -9.41
CA TYR A 269 -6.39 10.93 -8.70
C TYR A 269 -7.70 10.83 -7.91
N TRP A 270 -8.70 10.08 -8.38
CA TRP A 270 -9.87 9.76 -7.56
C TRP A 270 -9.46 9.04 -6.28
N LEU A 271 -8.56 8.05 -6.38
CA LEU A 271 -8.07 7.34 -5.20
C LEU A 271 -7.27 8.26 -4.28
N LEU A 272 -6.47 9.19 -4.83
CA LEU A 272 -5.77 10.19 -4.03
C LEU A 272 -6.74 11.08 -3.27
N GLY A 273 -7.75 11.66 -3.92
CA GLY A 273 -8.75 12.51 -3.26
C GLY A 273 -9.48 11.78 -2.13
N PHE A 274 -9.88 10.53 -2.38
CA PHE A 274 -10.51 9.68 -1.36
C PHE A 274 -9.54 9.36 -0.21
N VAL A 275 -8.24 9.19 -0.49
CA VAL A 275 -7.18 9.04 0.52
C VAL A 275 -6.94 10.33 1.29
N GLU A 276 -7.07 11.51 0.69
CA GLU A 276 -6.93 12.81 1.36
C GLU A 276 -8.10 13.14 2.30
N GLY A 277 -9.28 12.53 2.10
CA GLY A 277 -10.33 12.40 3.11
C GLY A 277 -10.05 11.27 4.10
N GLU A 278 -10.33 10.03 3.68
CA GLU A 278 -10.53 8.84 4.54
C GLU A 278 -9.23 8.08 4.89
N GLY A 279 -8.10 8.41 4.24
CA GLY A 279 -6.84 7.68 4.39
C GLY A 279 -6.15 7.92 5.74
N SER A 280 -5.43 6.91 6.23
CA SER A 280 -4.67 6.98 7.48
C SER A 280 -3.31 6.31 7.37
N PHE A 281 -2.25 7.11 7.51
CA PHE A 281 -0.86 6.65 7.63
C PHE A 281 -0.51 6.55 9.12
N TYR A 282 -0.31 5.34 9.64
CA TYR A 282 -0.17 5.11 11.08
C TYR A 282 1.13 4.40 11.45
N VAL A 283 1.55 4.62 12.71
CA VAL A 283 2.76 4.05 13.30
C VAL A 283 2.44 3.47 14.67
N GLU A 284 2.52 2.14 14.80
CA GLU A 284 2.27 1.43 16.05
C GLU A 284 3.54 1.32 16.90
N LYS A 285 3.57 2.07 18.01
CA LYS A 285 4.72 2.13 18.93
C LYS A 285 5.08 0.78 19.56
N LYS A 286 4.09 -0.05 19.89
CA LYS A 286 4.25 -1.26 20.73
C LYS A 286 5.18 -2.32 20.13
N TYR A 287 5.31 -2.34 18.79
CA TYR A 287 6.06 -3.37 18.08
C TYR A 287 7.23 -2.79 17.26
N ASN A 288 8.07 -1.97 17.88
CA ASN A 288 9.22 -1.31 17.21
C ASN A 288 8.78 -0.46 16.01
N PHE A 289 7.75 0.38 16.19
CA PHE A 289 7.24 1.29 15.15
C PHE A 289 6.87 0.54 13.86
N VAL A 290 5.88 -0.37 13.95
CA VAL A 290 5.26 -0.96 12.74
C VAL A 290 4.50 0.13 12.02
N LEU A 291 4.63 0.19 10.70
CA LEU A 291 3.93 1.15 9.86
C LEU A 291 2.84 0.44 9.07
N GLY A 292 1.71 1.12 8.90
CA GLY A 292 0.68 0.70 7.98
C GLY A 292 -0.06 1.88 7.37
N PHE A 293 -0.77 1.59 6.30
CA PHE A 293 -1.75 2.45 5.68
C PHE A 293 -3.13 1.80 5.82
N ALA A 294 -4.16 2.60 6.09
CA ALA A 294 -5.54 2.15 6.14
C ALA A 294 -6.48 3.11 5.44
N LEU A 295 -7.58 2.56 4.92
CA LEU A 295 -8.80 3.28 4.52
C LEU A 295 -9.96 2.67 5.30
N THR A 296 -10.92 3.48 5.71
CA THR A 296 -12.13 3.04 6.40
C THR A 296 -13.33 3.71 5.74
N GLN A 297 -14.45 2.99 5.61
CA GLN A 297 -15.72 3.58 5.17
C GLN A 297 -16.91 2.83 5.81
N GLY A 298 -18.11 3.39 5.74
CA GLY A 298 -19.34 2.69 6.11
C GLY A 298 -19.54 1.40 5.31
N ALA A 299 -20.12 0.36 5.92
CA ALA A 299 -20.28 -0.95 5.27
C ALA A 299 -21.16 -0.93 4.00
N ASN A 300 -21.98 0.11 3.81
CA ASN A 300 -22.78 0.31 2.60
C ASN A 300 -21.90 0.53 1.35
N ASP A 301 -20.65 0.98 1.54
CA ASP A 301 -19.66 1.15 0.48
C ASP A 301 -18.70 -0.05 0.34
N LEU A 302 -19.11 -1.26 0.79
CA LEU A 302 -18.30 -2.48 0.66
C LEU A 302 -17.86 -2.74 -0.79
N ALA A 303 -18.77 -2.61 -1.76
CA ALA A 303 -18.46 -2.80 -3.18
C ALA A 303 -17.41 -1.78 -3.70
N LEU A 304 -17.44 -0.54 -3.20
CA LEU A 304 -16.40 0.45 -3.50
C LEU A 304 -15.04 0.03 -2.92
N MET A 305 -15.04 -0.40 -1.66
CA MET A 305 -13.81 -0.80 -0.96
C MET A 305 -13.20 -2.09 -1.55
N GLU A 306 -14.00 -3.01 -2.07
CA GLU A 306 -13.52 -4.15 -2.86
C GLU A 306 -12.85 -3.70 -4.17
N LYS A 307 -13.42 -2.72 -4.88
CA LYS A 307 -12.79 -2.15 -6.09
C LYS A 307 -11.48 -1.41 -5.77
N ILE A 308 -11.42 -0.68 -4.66
CA ILE A 308 -10.18 -0.04 -4.17
C ILE A 308 -9.12 -1.12 -3.82
N GLN A 309 -9.51 -2.21 -3.15
CA GLN A 309 -8.60 -3.32 -2.86
C GLN A 309 -8.02 -3.93 -4.14
N ILE A 310 -8.86 -4.19 -5.14
CA ILE A 310 -8.43 -4.73 -6.45
C ILE A 310 -7.47 -3.74 -7.12
N TYR A 311 -7.80 -2.45 -7.11
CA TYR A 311 -6.95 -1.41 -7.68
C TYR A 311 -5.55 -1.40 -7.03
N PHE A 312 -5.45 -1.39 -5.69
CA PHE A 312 -4.15 -1.45 -5.01
C PHE A 312 -3.35 -2.70 -5.37
N ARG A 313 -3.98 -3.88 -5.43
CA ARG A 313 -3.29 -5.13 -5.84
C ARG A 313 -2.69 -5.00 -7.24
N ASN A 314 -3.46 -4.41 -8.16
CA ASN A 314 -3.10 -4.25 -9.57
C ASN A 314 -2.03 -3.18 -9.83
N LEU A 315 -1.74 -2.28 -8.87
CA LEU A 315 -0.62 -1.31 -9.00
C LEU A 315 0.72 -2.02 -9.27
N SER A 316 0.92 -3.20 -8.70
CA SER A 316 2.10 -4.04 -8.90
C SER A 316 2.27 -4.51 -10.36
N SER A 317 1.17 -4.57 -11.11
CA SER A 317 1.11 -5.08 -12.49
C SER A 317 1.09 -3.96 -13.54
N ALA A 318 0.94 -2.70 -13.12
CA ALA A 318 0.57 -1.58 -13.99
C ALA A 318 1.75 -0.86 -14.67
N GLY A 319 2.91 -1.52 -14.83
CA GLY A 319 4.04 -0.96 -15.57
C GLY A 319 4.77 0.22 -14.92
N LEU A 320 4.56 0.46 -13.60
CA LEU A 320 5.52 1.22 -12.79
C LEU A 320 6.91 0.56 -12.90
N PRO A 321 8.02 1.27 -12.65
CA PRO A 321 9.36 0.68 -12.64
C PRO A 321 9.54 -0.28 -11.44
N VAL A 322 8.97 -1.47 -11.59
CA VAL A 322 9.05 -2.57 -10.62
C VAL A 322 10.49 -3.09 -10.61
N ASN A 323 11.12 -3.07 -9.45
CA ASN A 323 12.40 -3.72 -9.24
C ASN A 323 12.26 -5.22 -9.61
N PRO A 324 13.11 -5.82 -10.46
CA PRO A 324 12.97 -7.20 -10.91
C PRO A 324 13.07 -8.27 -9.80
N LYS A 325 13.23 -7.85 -8.54
CA LYS A 325 13.17 -8.68 -7.33
C LYS A 325 11.81 -8.65 -6.60
N VAL A 326 10.81 -7.93 -7.09
CA VAL A 326 9.50 -7.82 -6.42
C VAL A 326 8.77 -9.18 -6.46
N PRO A 327 8.38 -9.75 -5.31
CA PRO A 327 7.64 -11.00 -5.25
C PRO A 327 6.26 -10.87 -5.90
N ASN A 328 5.74 -11.94 -6.48
CA ASN A 328 4.33 -11.99 -6.90
C ASN A 328 3.42 -11.84 -5.66
N TYR A 329 2.76 -10.69 -5.54
CA TYR A 329 1.95 -10.33 -4.38
C TYR A 329 0.57 -11.01 -4.40
N ASN A 330 0.55 -12.30 -4.09
CA ASN A 330 -0.67 -13.09 -3.90
C ASN A 330 -1.64 -12.47 -2.87
N THR A 331 -2.88 -12.96 -2.89
CA THR A 331 -3.96 -12.52 -2.00
C THR A 331 -3.55 -12.48 -0.52
N GLY A 332 -3.63 -11.29 0.09
CA GLY A 332 -3.29 -11.05 1.50
C GLY A 332 -2.40 -9.83 1.76
N VAL A 333 -1.78 -9.24 0.73
CA VAL A 333 -0.94 -8.02 0.88
C VAL A 333 -1.77 -6.77 1.17
N VAL A 334 -2.92 -6.66 0.50
CA VAL A 334 -3.99 -5.69 0.76
C VAL A 334 -5.14 -6.47 1.37
N SER A 335 -5.36 -6.32 2.68
CA SER A 335 -6.49 -6.95 3.38
C SER A 335 -7.71 -6.05 3.33
N ILE A 336 -8.89 -6.65 3.33
CA ILE A 336 -10.18 -5.98 3.57
C ILE A 336 -10.90 -6.77 4.67
N SER A 337 -11.61 -6.07 5.54
CA SER A 337 -12.45 -6.68 6.56
C SER A 337 -13.64 -5.80 6.87
N THR A 338 -14.70 -6.38 7.43
CA THR A 338 -15.82 -5.66 7.99
C THR A 338 -15.82 -5.80 9.50
N TYR A 339 -16.30 -4.77 10.21
CA TYR A 339 -16.45 -4.78 11.66
C TYR A 339 -17.63 -3.91 12.09
N LYS A 340 -18.09 -4.10 13.33
CA LYS A 340 -19.15 -3.29 13.94
C LYS A 340 -18.61 -2.44 15.08
N ARG A 341 -19.22 -1.26 15.28
CA ARG A 341 -19.13 -0.41 16.47
C ARG A 341 -20.55 0.01 16.84
N GLU A 342 -20.71 0.64 18.01
CA GLU A 342 -21.98 1.25 18.43
C GLU A 342 -22.53 2.23 17.38
N SER A 343 -21.65 2.94 16.67
CA SER A 343 -21.99 3.90 15.62
C SER A 343 -22.37 3.29 14.26
N GLY A 344 -22.27 1.96 14.09
CA GLY A 344 -22.65 1.28 12.84
C GLY A 344 -21.72 0.16 12.38
N SER A 345 -21.95 -0.32 11.16
CA SER A 345 -21.09 -1.30 10.49
C SER A 345 -20.13 -0.59 9.53
N TYR A 346 -18.88 -1.05 9.49
CA TYR A 346 -17.79 -0.43 8.74
C TYR A 346 -17.02 -1.49 7.95
N VAL A 347 -16.33 -1.02 6.91
CA VAL A 347 -15.35 -1.77 6.14
C VAL A 347 -14.02 -1.04 6.20
N ASN A 348 -12.92 -1.79 6.33
CA ASN A 348 -11.57 -1.26 6.31
C ASN A 348 -10.66 -2.03 5.37
N ILE A 349 -9.80 -1.29 4.67
CA ILE A 349 -8.64 -1.81 3.96
C ILE A 349 -7.41 -1.54 4.82
N ILE A 350 -6.53 -2.54 4.98
CA ILE A 350 -5.24 -2.37 5.65
C ILE A 350 -4.12 -2.87 4.74
N ILE A 351 -3.05 -2.08 4.64
CA ILE A 351 -1.80 -2.42 3.98
C ILE A 351 -0.67 -2.23 5.01
N SER A 352 -0.07 -3.33 5.45
CA SER A 352 0.97 -3.35 6.50
C SER A 352 2.25 -4.09 6.09
N ARG A 353 2.28 -4.68 4.89
CA ARG A 353 3.49 -5.32 4.34
C ARG A 353 4.49 -4.26 3.91
N THR A 354 5.58 -4.15 4.66
CA THR A 354 6.64 -3.16 4.48
C THR A 354 7.23 -3.15 3.06
N ASP A 355 7.38 -4.31 2.43
CA ASP A 355 7.88 -4.43 1.06
C ASP A 355 6.90 -3.83 0.04
N PHE A 356 5.64 -4.24 0.04
CA PHE A 356 4.62 -3.63 -0.83
C PHE A 356 4.45 -2.12 -0.58
N ILE A 357 4.54 -1.68 0.68
CA ILE A 357 4.53 -0.27 1.03
C ILE A 357 5.68 0.48 0.34
N LEU A 358 6.91 -0.04 0.44
CA LEU A 358 8.10 0.61 -0.08
C LEU A 358 8.20 0.54 -1.61
N ASP A 359 7.88 -0.60 -2.20
CA ASP A 359 8.15 -0.89 -3.61
C ASP A 359 6.96 -0.55 -4.53
N VAL A 360 5.73 -0.44 -4.00
CA VAL A 360 4.51 -0.15 -4.78
C VAL A 360 3.76 1.09 -4.27
N LEU A 361 3.45 1.14 -2.97
CA LEU A 361 2.58 2.20 -2.44
C LEU A 361 3.27 3.57 -2.37
N THR A 362 4.53 3.64 -1.92
CA THR A 362 5.24 4.93 -1.85
C THR A 362 5.63 5.49 -3.23
N PRO A 363 6.08 4.71 -4.24
CA PRO A 363 6.31 5.25 -5.58
C PRO A 363 5.03 5.76 -6.25
N PHE A 364 3.91 5.07 -6.06
CA PHE A 364 2.58 5.52 -6.52
C PHE A 364 2.23 6.89 -5.93
N PHE A 365 2.23 7.03 -4.60
CA PHE A 365 1.91 8.30 -3.95
C PHE A 365 2.96 9.41 -4.14
N ASP A 366 4.24 9.08 -4.37
CA ASP A 366 5.30 10.06 -4.68
C ASP A 366 5.20 10.62 -6.11
N SER A 367 4.45 9.98 -7.01
CA SER A 367 4.18 10.47 -8.37
C SER A 367 3.05 11.49 -8.47
N MET A 368 2.37 11.78 -7.36
CA MET A 368 1.09 12.52 -7.32
C MET A 368 1.20 13.92 -6.72
N ASN A 369 0.26 14.79 -7.11
CA ASN A 369 0.09 16.11 -6.51
C ASN A 369 -0.94 16.04 -5.37
N TRP A 370 -0.49 16.25 -4.14
CA TRP A 370 -1.34 16.27 -2.94
C TRP A 370 -1.77 17.70 -2.60
N HIS A 371 -2.92 17.85 -1.93
CA HIS A 371 -3.52 19.15 -1.63
C HIS A 371 -3.90 19.37 -0.15
N SER A 372 -4.07 18.31 0.63
CA SER A 372 -4.38 18.36 2.08
C SER A 372 -3.12 18.32 2.95
N LYS A 373 -3.27 18.64 4.25
CA LYS A 373 -2.18 18.46 5.24
C LYS A 373 -1.76 17.00 5.40
N LYS A 374 -2.57 16.03 4.97
CA LYS A 374 -2.30 14.58 5.09
C LYS A 374 -1.05 14.17 4.31
N TYR A 375 -0.69 14.93 3.28
CA TYR A 375 0.62 14.83 2.62
C TYR A 375 1.79 14.90 3.60
N MET A 376 1.71 15.76 4.62
CA MET A 376 2.78 15.93 5.61
C MET A 376 2.85 14.73 6.56
N ASP A 377 1.72 14.08 6.84
CA ASP A 377 1.68 12.81 7.58
C ASP A 377 2.25 11.66 6.76
N TYR A 378 1.97 11.62 5.45
CA TYR A 378 2.59 10.70 4.51
C TYR A 378 4.12 10.91 4.40
N GLN A 379 4.62 12.15 4.34
CA GLN A 379 6.07 12.42 4.34
C GLN A 379 6.74 11.99 5.65
N ASP A 380 6.14 12.31 6.80
CA ASP A 380 6.62 11.91 8.12
C ASP A 380 6.64 10.37 8.28
N TRP A 381 5.61 9.67 7.79
CA TRP A 381 5.51 8.21 7.73
C TRP A 381 6.58 7.60 6.80
N LYS A 382 6.78 8.18 5.61
CA LYS A 382 7.82 7.77 4.64
C LYS A 382 9.24 8.01 5.16
N ALA A 383 9.48 9.05 5.95
CA ALA A 383 10.76 9.26 6.62
C ALA A 383 11.06 8.12 7.62
N ILE A 384 10.08 7.72 8.44
CA ILE A 384 10.24 6.58 9.37
C ILE A 384 10.50 5.27 8.60
N LEU A 385 9.81 5.02 7.47
CA LEU A 385 10.07 3.87 6.60
C LEU A 385 11.54 3.83 6.13
N LYS A 386 12.07 4.95 5.63
CA LYS A 386 13.46 5.04 5.14
C LYS A 386 14.49 4.89 6.26
N LEU A 387 14.27 5.50 7.43
CA LEU A 387 15.10 5.29 8.62
C LEU A 387 15.15 3.80 9.02
N LYS A 388 14.02 3.08 8.87
CA LYS A 388 13.93 1.64 9.15
C LYS A 388 14.55 0.73 8.09
N GLN A 389 14.50 1.11 6.81
CA GLN A 389 15.24 0.44 5.72
C GLN A 389 16.75 0.48 5.95
N LEU A 390 17.26 1.58 6.53
CA LEU A 390 18.68 1.76 6.86
C LEU A 390 19.06 1.24 8.26
N GLY A 391 18.14 0.68 9.04
CA GLY A 391 18.43 0.17 10.38
C GLY A 391 18.73 1.23 11.44
N LEU A 392 18.49 2.51 11.14
CA LEU A 392 18.84 3.66 11.99
C LEU A 392 17.94 3.74 13.24
N GLN A 393 16.79 3.05 13.26
CA GLN A 393 15.96 2.89 14.47
C GLN A 393 16.67 2.14 15.62
N TYR A 394 17.77 1.45 15.33
CA TYR A 394 18.62 0.79 16.34
C TYR A 394 19.77 1.68 16.83
N LEU A 395 19.85 2.93 16.37
CA LEU A 395 20.75 3.96 16.89
C LEU A 395 19.97 4.88 17.85
N PRO A 396 20.57 5.39 18.94
CA PRO A 396 19.91 6.33 19.86
C PRO A 396 19.33 7.56 19.16
N GLU A 397 20.06 8.12 18.19
CA GLU A 397 19.64 9.31 17.45
C GLU A 397 18.48 9.02 16.48
N GLY A 398 18.57 7.97 15.67
CA GLY A 398 17.46 7.57 14.79
C GLY A 398 16.19 7.21 15.57
N LEU A 399 16.33 6.57 16.73
CA LEU A 399 15.20 6.33 17.64
C LEU A 399 14.61 7.63 18.22
N LYS A 400 15.45 8.62 18.57
CA LYS A 400 15.01 9.95 19.02
C LYS A 400 14.21 10.65 17.93
N ILE A 401 14.69 10.66 16.69
CA ILE A 401 14.00 11.26 15.54
C ILE A 401 12.68 10.55 15.22
N ILE A 402 12.64 9.21 15.22
CA ILE A 402 11.38 8.46 15.02
C ILE A 402 10.36 8.80 16.12
N LYS A 403 10.78 8.86 17.39
CA LYS A 403 9.88 9.26 18.51
C LYS A 403 9.36 10.69 18.31
N LEU A 404 10.21 11.61 17.85
CA LEU A 404 9.87 13.01 17.60
C LEU A 404 8.87 13.16 16.46
N ILE A 405 9.06 12.46 15.34
CA ILE A 405 8.09 12.41 14.22
C ILE A 405 6.73 11.87 14.72
N VAL A 406 6.73 10.75 15.46
CA VAL A 406 5.51 10.13 16.02
C VAL A 406 4.82 11.01 17.08
N SER A 407 5.51 12.02 17.65
CA SER A 407 4.89 13.00 18.56
C SER A 407 4.19 14.16 17.85
N GLN A 408 4.37 14.35 16.53
CA GLN A 408 3.88 15.52 15.79
C GLN A 408 3.04 15.21 14.53
N MET A 409 2.81 13.93 14.24
CA MET A 409 2.01 13.47 13.07
C MET A 409 0.54 13.22 13.44
N ASN A 410 -0.30 13.13 12.42
CA ASN A 410 -1.75 12.92 12.44
C ASN A 410 -2.42 13.94 13.36
N ASN A 411 -3.27 13.53 14.31
CA ASN A 411 -3.99 14.43 15.21
C ASN A 411 -3.09 15.29 16.13
N LYS A 412 -1.77 15.04 16.16
CA LYS A 412 -0.77 15.86 16.87
C LYS A 412 -0.14 16.96 16.01
N ARG A 413 -0.42 16.95 14.70
CA ARG A 413 -0.05 18.02 13.77
C ARG A 413 -1.01 19.21 13.89
N LEU A 414 -2.25 18.96 14.29
CA LEU A 414 -3.33 19.95 14.24
C LEU A 414 -3.03 21.16 15.11
N SER A 415 -3.32 22.36 14.61
CA SER A 415 -3.20 23.61 15.38
C SER A 415 -4.08 23.65 16.63
N SER A 416 -5.08 22.76 16.69
CA SER A 416 -5.98 22.56 17.83
C SER A 416 -5.39 21.71 18.96
N ASN A 417 -4.19 21.16 18.79
CA ASN A 417 -3.45 20.38 19.77
C ASN A 417 -2.44 21.26 20.53
N SER A 418 -2.34 21.10 21.84
CA SER A 418 -1.49 21.92 22.73
C SER A 418 -0.04 21.43 22.85
N SER A 419 0.35 20.38 22.11
CA SER A 419 1.72 19.88 22.07
C SER A 419 2.72 20.95 21.60
N THR A 420 3.94 20.90 22.15
CA THR A 420 5.05 21.80 21.78
C THR A 420 5.27 21.84 20.27
N LYS A 421 5.21 23.05 19.69
CA LYS A 421 5.52 23.27 18.28
C LYS A 421 7.02 23.05 18.06
N ILE A 422 7.34 22.03 17.27
CA ILE A 422 8.70 21.68 16.85
C ILE A 422 9.02 22.44 15.56
N ASP A 423 10.24 22.98 15.46
CA ASP A 423 10.74 23.49 14.19
C ASP A 423 10.87 22.34 13.17
N ARG A 424 10.06 22.40 12.12
CA ARG A 424 10.05 21.38 11.06
C ARG A 424 11.24 21.51 10.11
N GLU A 425 11.81 22.70 9.93
CA GLU A 425 12.97 22.86 9.05
C GLU A 425 14.20 22.20 9.68
N SER A 426 14.47 22.45 10.97
CA SER A 426 15.48 21.73 11.74
C SER A 426 15.24 20.22 11.74
N LEU A 427 14.02 19.75 12.00
CA LEU A 427 13.70 18.32 11.97
C LEU A 427 13.93 17.68 10.60
N TYR A 428 13.52 18.34 9.50
CA TYR A 428 13.82 17.83 8.16
C TYR A 428 15.33 17.88 7.85
N GLY A 429 16.07 18.84 8.41
CA GLY A 429 17.54 18.85 8.43
C GLY A 429 18.13 17.58 9.05
N ASP A 430 17.73 17.25 10.29
CA ASP A 430 18.16 16.05 11.00
C ASP A 430 17.78 14.76 10.29
N ILE A 431 16.54 14.66 9.78
CA ILE A 431 16.10 13.50 8.99
C ILE A 431 16.99 13.34 7.75
N ASN A 432 17.26 14.41 7.00
CA ASN A 432 18.09 14.33 5.79
C ASN A 432 19.56 14.02 6.11
N ARG A 433 20.09 14.48 7.25
CA ARG A 433 21.43 14.11 7.74
C ARG A 433 21.50 12.62 8.04
N LEU A 434 20.60 12.09 8.88
CA LEU A 434 20.54 10.66 9.19
C LEU A 434 20.36 9.78 7.94
N LEU A 435 19.49 10.19 7.01
CA LEU A 435 19.30 9.47 5.74
C LEU A 435 20.49 9.54 4.78
N SER A 436 21.52 10.36 5.08
CA SER A 436 22.79 10.39 4.34
C SER A 436 23.89 9.52 4.98
N GLU A 437 23.65 9.00 6.18
CA GLU A 437 24.57 8.08 6.87
C GLU A 437 24.54 6.67 6.24
N PRO A 438 25.65 5.92 6.31
CA PRO A 438 25.66 4.54 5.83
C PRO A 438 24.67 3.68 6.61
N SER A 439 23.97 2.77 5.92
CA SER A 439 23.06 1.79 6.53
C SER A 439 23.69 1.14 7.77
N ASN A 440 22.96 1.08 8.88
CA ASN A 440 23.31 0.33 10.08
C ASN A 440 23.18 -1.19 9.86
N TYR A 441 22.59 -1.62 8.74
CA TYR A 441 22.63 -3.00 8.29
C TYR A 441 23.85 -3.30 7.42
N GLU A 442 24.35 -4.52 7.55
CA GLU A 442 25.30 -5.13 6.63
C GLU A 442 24.67 -6.42 6.07
N VAL A 443 24.63 -6.59 4.76
CA VAL A 443 24.13 -7.82 4.12
C VAL A 443 25.32 -8.73 3.84
N LYS A 444 25.39 -9.89 4.49
CA LYS A 444 26.45 -10.87 4.29
C LYS A 444 26.22 -11.64 2.98
N LYS A 445 27.26 -12.32 2.47
CA LYS A 445 27.21 -13.09 1.19
C LYS A 445 26.08 -14.12 1.13
N ASN A 446 25.70 -14.72 2.26
CA ASN A 446 24.59 -15.68 2.39
C ASN A 446 23.19 -15.03 2.50
N GLY A 447 23.07 -13.71 2.27
CA GLY A 447 21.81 -12.97 2.37
C GLY A 447 21.33 -12.69 3.80
N SER A 448 22.04 -13.16 4.82
CA SER A 448 21.74 -12.77 6.21
C SER A 448 22.06 -11.29 6.44
N VAL A 449 21.23 -10.63 7.26
CA VAL A 449 21.37 -9.20 7.55
C VAL A 449 21.85 -9.01 8.97
N PHE A 450 22.98 -8.34 9.13
CA PHE A 450 23.63 -8.04 10.41
C PHE A 450 23.35 -6.59 10.84
N ILE A 451 23.02 -6.38 12.11
CA ILE A 451 22.78 -5.04 12.69
C ILE A 451 24.08 -4.61 13.38
N LYS A 452 24.82 -3.68 12.75
CA LYS A 452 26.14 -3.26 13.22
C LYS A 452 26.09 -2.71 14.66
N SER A 453 25.18 -1.79 14.95
CA SER A 453 25.08 -1.17 16.28
C SER A 453 24.68 -2.10 17.43
N LEU A 454 24.16 -3.29 17.13
CA LEU A 454 23.71 -4.26 18.13
C LEU A 454 24.53 -5.55 18.13
N ASN A 455 25.61 -5.60 17.35
CA ASN A 455 26.50 -6.76 17.18
C ASN A 455 25.76 -8.09 17.00
N ARG A 456 24.66 -8.10 16.23
CA ARG A 456 23.80 -9.29 16.06
C ARG A 456 23.13 -9.33 14.70
N TYR A 457 22.87 -10.54 14.22
CA TYR A 457 21.99 -10.74 13.08
C TYR A 457 20.56 -10.26 13.38
N ILE A 458 19.86 -9.77 12.36
CA ILE A 458 18.41 -9.64 12.43
C ILE A 458 17.86 -11.04 12.69
N SER A 459 17.28 -11.24 13.88
CA SER A 459 16.44 -12.40 14.15
C SER A 459 15.15 -12.28 13.33
N LEU A 460 15.28 -12.58 12.04
CA LEU A 460 14.23 -13.27 11.32
C LEU A 460 13.89 -14.46 12.20
N LYS A 461 12.64 -14.58 12.68
CA LYS A 461 12.23 -15.77 13.44
C LYS A 461 12.50 -16.97 12.53
N ALA A 462 13.56 -17.73 12.82
CA ALA A 462 14.21 -18.66 11.90
C ALA A 462 13.44 -19.99 11.76
N ARG A 463 12.13 -19.89 11.51
CA ARG A 463 11.19 -20.99 11.33
C ARG A 463 10.26 -20.79 10.12
N ASP A 464 10.42 -19.71 9.35
CA ASP A 464 9.42 -19.21 8.39
C ASP A 464 9.96 -18.59 7.08
N LYS A 465 11.25 -18.74 6.75
CA LYS A 465 11.82 -18.32 5.44
C LYS A 465 12.63 -19.42 4.75
N VAL A 466 12.23 -20.68 4.91
CA VAL A 466 12.71 -21.75 4.03
C VAL A 466 11.70 -21.89 2.91
N SER A 467 12.09 -21.47 1.71
CA SER A 467 11.31 -21.65 0.50
C SER A 467 11.16 -23.14 0.21
N VAL A 468 9.98 -23.52 -0.28
CA VAL A 468 9.69 -24.91 -0.65
C VAL A 468 9.10 -24.97 -2.04
N GLU A 469 9.40 -26.04 -2.74
CA GLU A 469 8.76 -26.39 -4.00
C GLU A 469 8.00 -27.70 -3.87
N VAL A 470 6.95 -27.83 -4.67
CA VAL A 470 6.13 -29.04 -4.75
C VAL A 470 6.34 -29.63 -6.13
N GLN A 471 6.86 -30.85 -6.15
CA GLN A 471 7.23 -31.59 -7.37
C GLN A 471 6.25 -32.74 -7.63
N ASP A 472 6.05 -33.10 -8.89
CA ASP A 472 5.43 -34.38 -9.26
C ASP A 472 6.41 -35.56 -9.07
N GLU A 473 5.96 -36.77 -9.41
CA GLU A 473 6.78 -38.00 -9.35
C GLU A 473 8.00 -37.99 -10.29
N ASN A 474 7.98 -37.15 -11.33
CA ASN A 474 9.06 -36.98 -12.30
C ASN A 474 10.02 -35.83 -11.95
N GLY A 475 9.75 -35.10 -10.85
CA GLY A 475 10.54 -33.95 -10.41
C GLY A 475 10.13 -32.60 -11.01
N ASN A 476 9.08 -32.54 -11.82
CA ASN A 476 8.59 -31.27 -12.39
C ASN A 476 7.98 -30.40 -11.29
N ILE A 477 8.33 -29.11 -11.28
CA ILE A 477 7.90 -28.19 -10.23
C ILE A 477 6.50 -27.65 -10.54
N ILE A 478 5.54 -28.02 -9.71
CA ILE A 478 4.12 -27.64 -9.82
C ILE A 478 3.83 -26.32 -9.11
N ASN A 479 4.46 -26.07 -7.96
CA ASN A 479 4.32 -24.82 -7.21
C ASN A 479 5.60 -24.47 -6.45
N LYS A 480 5.81 -23.16 -6.19
CA LYS A 480 6.86 -22.64 -5.31
C LYS A 480 6.27 -21.70 -4.25
N PHE A 481 6.77 -21.81 -3.03
CA PHE A 481 6.34 -21.01 -1.89
C PHE A 481 7.54 -20.36 -1.19
N ASP A 482 7.35 -19.13 -0.73
CA ASP A 482 8.34 -18.35 0.03
C ASP A 482 8.56 -18.86 1.48
N SER A 483 7.70 -19.75 1.95
CA SER A 483 7.82 -20.40 3.25
C SER A 483 7.08 -21.73 3.34
N ILE A 484 7.56 -22.60 4.23
CA ILE A 484 6.84 -23.78 4.73
C ILE A 484 5.42 -23.40 5.23
N THR A 485 5.24 -22.24 5.85
CA THR A 485 3.93 -21.79 6.34
C THR A 485 2.96 -21.45 5.20
N SER A 486 3.43 -20.83 4.12
CA SER A 486 2.64 -20.53 2.92
C SER A 486 2.19 -21.84 2.24
N CYS A 487 3.12 -22.77 2.03
CA CYS A 487 2.83 -24.11 1.50
C CYS A 487 1.86 -24.89 2.39
N ALA A 488 2.06 -24.87 3.71
CA ALA A 488 1.24 -25.63 4.65
C ALA A 488 -0.22 -25.16 4.67
N LYS A 489 -0.44 -23.84 4.57
CA LYS A 489 -1.79 -23.26 4.44
C LYS A 489 -2.44 -23.61 3.09
N PHE A 490 -1.69 -23.56 1.99
CA PHE A 490 -2.21 -23.80 0.65
C PHE A 490 -2.76 -25.23 0.48
N TYR A 491 -2.07 -26.23 1.05
CA TYR A 491 -2.46 -27.65 0.96
C TYR A 491 -3.23 -28.20 2.18
N ASP A 492 -3.68 -27.34 3.12
CA ASP A 492 -4.29 -27.71 4.41
C ASP A 492 -3.55 -28.84 5.16
N ILE A 493 -2.22 -28.68 5.29
CA ILE A 493 -1.35 -29.60 6.03
C ILE A 493 -0.77 -28.95 7.29
N SER A 494 -0.45 -29.77 8.29
CA SER A 494 0.12 -29.30 9.55
C SER A 494 1.52 -28.71 9.36
N ARG A 495 1.65 -27.38 9.47
CA ARG A 495 2.94 -26.66 9.41
C ARG A 495 4.03 -27.30 10.28
N SER A 496 3.71 -27.68 11.51
CA SER A 496 4.69 -28.28 12.43
C SER A 496 5.15 -29.67 11.96
N THR A 497 4.23 -30.46 11.41
CA THR A 497 4.55 -31.77 10.81
C THR A 497 5.39 -31.60 9.55
N THR A 498 5.00 -30.70 8.65
CA THR A 498 5.74 -30.38 7.41
C THR A 498 7.16 -29.90 7.73
N HIS A 499 7.30 -28.95 8.66
CA HIS A 499 8.61 -28.44 9.08
C HIS A 499 9.49 -29.53 9.71
N ARG A 500 8.93 -30.40 10.56
CA ARG A 500 9.70 -31.51 11.16
C ARG A 500 10.17 -32.48 10.08
N ARG A 501 9.26 -32.89 9.19
CA ARG A 501 9.56 -33.87 8.14
C ARG A 501 10.62 -33.37 7.18
N LEU A 502 10.44 -32.17 6.65
CA LEU A 502 11.40 -31.55 5.72
C LEU A 502 12.79 -31.37 6.35
N ARG A 503 12.88 -31.05 7.66
CA ARG A 503 14.17 -30.96 8.37
C ARG A 503 14.85 -32.33 8.55
N ASN A 504 14.06 -33.40 8.68
CA ASN A 504 14.54 -34.77 8.85
C ASN A 504 14.78 -35.51 7.52
N ASN A 505 14.64 -34.84 6.36
CA ASN A 505 14.55 -35.48 5.04
C ASN A 505 13.44 -36.57 4.94
N GLU A 506 12.42 -36.52 5.79
CA GLU A 506 11.21 -37.37 5.66
C GLU A 506 10.32 -36.80 4.54
N PRO A 507 9.72 -37.66 3.67
CA PRO A 507 8.86 -37.20 2.60
C PRO A 507 7.58 -36.52 3.13
N VAL A 508 7.28 -35.34 2.58
CA VAL A 508 5.99 -34.68 2.74
C VAL A 508 5.22 -34.81 1.43
N VAL A 509 4.15 -35.60 1.46
CA VAL A 509 3.26 -35.79 0.31
C VAL A 509 2.02 -34.91 0.49
N VAL A 510 1.67 -34.14 -0.54
CA VAL A 510 0.40 -33.45 -0.69
C VAL A 510 -0.37 -34.07 -1.85
N PHE A 511 -1.70 -34.05 -1.81
CA PHE A 511 -2.53 -34.64 -2.85
C PHE A 511 -3.29 -33.56 -3.62
N ILE A 512 -3.24 -33.61 -4.94
CA ILE A 512 -4.05 -32.80 -5.86
C ILE A 512 -4.77 -33.80 -6.76
N GLU A 513 -6.11 -33.75 -6.81
CA GLU A 513 -6.92 -34.68 -7.62
C GLU A 513 -6.54 -36.16 -7.43
N SER A 514 -6.31 -36.56 -6.17
CA SER A 514 -5.88 -37.90 -5.75
C SER A 514 -4.49 -38.35 -6.23
N LYS A 515 -3.72 -37.50 -6.93
CA LYS A 515 -2.31 -37.77 -7.28
C LYS A 515 -1.34 -37.24 -6.19
N PRO A 516 -0.26 -37.97 -5.87
CA PRO A 516 0.73 -37.54 -4.88
C PRO A 516 1.75 -36.55 -5.47
N PHE A 517 2.10 -35.53 -4.68
CA PHE A 517 3.15 -34.55 -4.99
C PHE A 517 4.05 -34.35 -3.78
N TYR A 518 5.34 -34.11 -4.01
CA TYR A 518 6.38 -34.12 -2.99
C TYR A 518 6.86 -32.71 -2.69
N VAL A 519 6.74 -32.28 -1.43
CA VAL A 519 7.31 -31.00 -0.97
C VAL A 519 8.80 -31.19 -0.70
N LYS A 520 9.65 -30.32 -1.25
CA LYS A 520 11.10 -30.26 -0.99
C LYS A 520 11.52 -28.87 -0.54
N LEU A 521 12.58 -28.80 0.27
CA LEU A 521 13.24 -27.54 0.63
C LEU A 521 14.09 -27.05 -0.55
N ILE A 522 14.01 -25.77 -0.87
CA ILE A 522 14.90 -25.13 -1.84
C ILE A 522 16.17 -24.71 -1.08
N ASN A 523 17.20 -25.55 -1.10
CA ASN A 523 18.50 -25.22 -0.50
C ASN A 523 19.20 -24.10 -1.29
N LEU A 524 19.49 -22.98 -0.61
CA LEU A 524 20.51 -22.03 -1.04
C LEU A 524 21.87 -22.51 -0.51
N ASN A 525 22.45 -23.46 -1.26
CA ASN A 525 23.75 -24.11 -1.09
C ASN A 525 24.01 -24.87 0.23
N ASN A 526 24.53 -26.09 0.06
CA ASN A 526 25.15 -26.86 1.13
C ASN A 526 26.49 -26.19 1.50
N ASP A 527 26.74 -26.00 2.80
CA ASP A 527 28.06 -25.97 3.46
C ASP A 527 27.85 -25.63 4.95
N LEU A 528 27.21 -26.56 5.67
CA LEU A 528 27.10 -26.56 7.14
C LEU A 528 27.12 -28.01 7.63
N LEU A 529 28.29 -28.64 7.52
CA LEU A 529 28.69 -29.71 8.43
C LEU A 529 29.53 -29.09 9.54
N ASP A 530 29.36 -29.64 10.75
CA ASP A 530 30.10 -29.39 11.98
C ASP A 530 29.96 -28.00 12.65
N TYR A 531 30.36 -27.99 13.94
CA TYR A 531 30.23 -26.96 14.99
C TYR A 531 28.91 -26.86 15.77
N GLU A 532 28.76 -27.73 16.78
CA GLU A 532 28.40 -27.30 18.15
C GLU A 532 28.82 -28.32 19.24
N GLU A 533 30.10 -28.68 19.29
CA GLU A 533 30.77 -29.20 20.50
C GLU A 533 31.74 -28.12 21.01
N ALA A 534 31.25 -27.19 21.85
CA ALA A 534 32.06 -26.32 22.74
C ALA A 534 31.16 -25.30 23.50
N SER A 535 30.60 -25.68 24.65
CA SER A 535 30.24 -24.74 25.73
C SER A 535 29.83 -25.50 27.01
N SER A 536 30.75 -26.28 27.58
CA SER A 536 30.67 -26.75 28.97
C SER A 536 31.77 -26.04 29.80
N SER A 537 31.56 -25.95 31.12
CA SER A 537 32.34 -25.15 32.09
C SER A 537 32.15 -23.62 31.94
N LEU A 538 32.00 -22.80 32.99
CA LEU A 538 32.26 -22.98 34.43
C LEU A 538 31.12 -22.41 35.32
N THR A 539 30.64 -23.27 36.22
CA THR A 539 30.40 -23.07 37.67
C THR A 539 30.27 -21.66 38.29
N THR A 540 29.19 -21.46 39.07
CA THR A 540 29.22 -20.81 40.40
C THR A 540 28.17 -21.48 41.30
N GLU A 541 28.52 -21.71 42.57
CA GLU A 541 27.74 -22.48 43.56
C GLU A 541 26.59 -21.70 44.20
N GLU A 542 25.69 -22.44 44.85
CA GLU A 542 24.55 -21.93 45.62
C GLU A 542 24.96 -21.46 47.03
N GLY A 543 24.18 -20.55 47.61
CA GLY A 543 24.28 -20.13 49.02
C GLY A 543 22.91 -19.66 49.51
N GLU A 544 22.38 -20.32 50.54
CA GLU A 544 20.98 -20.23 50.97
C GLU A 544 20.67 -19.02 51.88
N SER A 545 19.46 -18.46 51.80
CA SER A 545 18.65 -18.05 52.97
C SER A 545 17.23 -17.59 52.59
N HIS A 546 16.21 -18.26 53.12
CA HIS A 546 14.79 -17.82 53.23
C HIS A 546 14.61 -16.78 54.39
N PRO A 547 13.47 -16.07 54.62
CA PRO A 547 12.06 -16.49 54.40
C PRO A 547 11.07 -15.39 53.88
N GLU A 548 9.81 -15.43 54.35
CA GLU A 548 8.57 -15.17 53.56
C GLU A 548 7.80 -13.85 53.84
N SER A 549 6.63 -13.74 53.15
CA SER A 549 5.46 -12.85 53.36
C SER A 549 5.54 -11.43 52.77
N GLY A 550 4.51 -10.88 52.10
CA GLY A 550 3.17 -11.35 51.69
C GLY A 550 2.51 -10.25 50.82
N THR A 551 1.32 -10.34 50.21
CA THR A 551 0.27 -11.38 50.11
C THR A 551 -0.58 -11.11 48.85
N ASN A 552 -1.04 -12.15 48.16
CA ASN A 552 -2.03 -12.07 47.07
C ASN A 552 -3.48 -12.09 47.59
N CYS A 553 -4.41 -11.44 46.87
CA CYS A 553 -5.82 -11.88 46.76
C CYS A 553 -6.16 -11.95 45.26
N CYS A 554 -6.49 -13.11 44.65
CA CYS A 554 -7.71 -13.95 44.80
C CYS A 554 -8.96 -13.27 44.21
N TYR A 555 -9.85 -13.88 43.41
CA TYR A 555 -10.24 -15.30 43.19
C TYR A 555 -10.31 -15.65 41.68
N HIS A 556 -10.15 -16.86 41.13
CA HIS A 556 -10.50 -18.25 41.48
C HIS A 556 -11.93 -18.74 41.16
N SER A 557 -12.02 -19.74 40.28
CA SER A 557 -12.84 -20.95 40.48
C SER A 557 -12.14 -22.17 39.87
N HIS A 558 -12.22 -23.32 40.57
CA HIS A 558 -11.42 -24.54 40.32
C HIS A 558 -12.18 -25.60 39.51
N ILE A 559 -11.48 -26.67 39.10
CA ILE A 559 -11.76 -28.05 39.58
C ILE A 559 -10.50 -28.94 39.43
N SER A 560 -10.42 -29.97 40.30
CA SER A 560 -9.34 -30.96 40.53
C SER A 560 -8.91 -31.75 39.28
N SER A 561 -7.67 -32.25 39.09
CA SER A 561 -6.63 -32.85 39.95
C SER A 561 -6.78 -34.36 40.25
N SER A 562 -6.01 -35.19 39.54
CA SER A 562 -5.42 -36.43 40.07
C SER A 562 -4.17 -36.81 39.27
N LYS A 563 -3.12 -37.30 39.96
CA LYS A 563 -1.89 -37.80 39.36
C LYS A 563 -2.00 -39.32 39.12
N SER A 564 -1.48 -39.80 38.01
CA SER A 564 -0.87 -41.14 37.94
C SER A 564 0.25 -41.16 36.90
N ASN A 565 1.42 -41.68 37.30
CA ASN A 565 2.52 -41.98 36.39
C ASN A 565 2.18 -43.23 35.59
N LEU A 566 2.40 -43.26 34.28
CA LEU A 566 2.57 -44.52 33.54
C LEU A 566 3.29 -44.36 32.19
N LYS A 567 4.49 -44.94 32.16
CA LYS A 567 5.24 -45.60 31.06
C LYS A 567 5.11 -45.10 29.60
N VAL A 568 6.29 -44.92 29.00
CA VAL A 568 6.52 -44.89 27.56
C VAL A 568 5.91 -46.12 26.88
N GLY A 569 5.15 -45.91 25.80
CA GLY A 569 4.51 -46.96 25.01
C GLY A 569 4.40 -46.58 23.53
N MET A 570 5.14 -47.33 22.72
CA MET A 570 5.15 -47.50 21.25
C MET A 570 4.14 -46.74 20.35
N VAL A 571 4.69 -46.27 19.22
CA VAL A 571 4.09 -46.08 17.88
C VAL A 571 2.58 -46.32 17.77
N LEU A 572 1.81 -45.24 17.63
CA LEU A 572 0.46 -45.30 17.07
C LEU A 572 0.44 -44.73 15.65
N SER A 573 0.33 -45.65 14.69
CA SER A 573 -0.26 -45.37 13.38
C SER A 573 -1.58 -44.60 13.57
N GLN A 574 -1.80 -43.53 12.80
CA GLN A 574 -3.05 -42.79 12.84
C GLN A 574 -4.15 -43.63 12.18
N SER A 575 -4.80 -44.50 12.96
CA SER A 575 -5.94 -45.28 12.47
C SER A 575 -7.04 -44.32 12.00
N PRO A 576 -7.57 -44.49 10.77
CA PRO A 576 -8.62 -43.64 10.26
C PRO A 576 -9.88 -43.74 11.12
N VAL A 577 -10.75 -42.73 11.04
CA VAL A 577 -12.07 -42.74 11.66
C VAL A 577 -13.11 -43.01 10.59
N ASN A 578 -13.70 -44.19 10.62
CA ASN A 578 -14.82 -44.55 9.77
C ASN A 578 -16.14 -44.13 10.44
N ILE A 579 -17.03 -43.51 9.68
CA ILE A 579 -18.39 -43.12 10.10
C ILE A 579 -19.39 -44.00 9.36
N TYR A 580 -20.25 -44.68 10.10
CA TYR A 580 -21.35 -45.46 9.57
C TYR A 580 -22.68 -44.86 10.00
N GLU A 581 -23.66 -44.87 9.11
CA GLU A 581 -25.03 -44.41 9.36
C GLU A 581 -26.01 -45.60 9.34
N LYS A 582 -26.99 -45.57 10.24
CA LYS A 582 -28.01 -46.61 10.37
C LYS A 582 -29.07 -46.44 9.27
N CYS A 583 -29.16 -47.42 8.38
CA CYS A 583 -30.20 -47.48 7.34
C CYS A 583 -31.39 -48.30 7.85
N SER A 584 -32.61 -47.90 7.47
CA SER A 584 -33.86 -48.54 7.89
C SER A 584 -34.07 -49.91 7.22
N GLY A 585 -33.48 -50.96 7.80
CA GLY A 585 -33.66 -52.36 7.39
C GLY A 585 -32.35 -53.15 7.27
N GLU A 586 -31.24 -52.48 6.89
CA GLU A 586 -29.98 -53.15 6.47
C GLU A 586 -28.79 -52.90 7.41
N GLY A 587 -29.02 -52.38 8.62
CA GLY A 587 -27.95 -52.15 9.59
C GLY A 587 -27.18 -50.83 9.37
N PHE A 588 -25.85 -50.88 9.37
CA PHE A 588 -24.97 -49.72 9.35
C PHE A 588 -24.14 -49.65 8.06
N LYS A 589 -24.31 -48.59 7.26
CA LYS A 589 -23.59 -48.35 6.01
C LYS A 589 -22.48 -47.32 6.20
N LEU A 590 -21.28 -47.57 5.66
CA LEU A 590 -20.17 -46.61 5.69
C LEU A 590 -20.53 -45.36 4.86
N ILE A 591 -20.44 -44.18 5.48
CA ILE A 591 -20.69 -42.88 4.82
C ILE A 591 -19.45 -41.99 4.71
N GLY A 592 -18.33 -42.36 5.34
CA GLY A 592 -17.05 -41.68 5.12
C GLY A 592 -15.92 -42.16 6.02
N SER A 593 -14.68 -42.04 5.54
CA SER A 593 -13.45 -42.38 6.24
C SER A 593 -12.54 -41.16 6.34
N PHE A 594 -12.12 -40.80 7.56
CA PHE A 594 -11.43 -39.54 7.84
C PHE A 594 -10.10 -39.77 8.55
N VAL A 595 -9.05 -39.07 8.10
CA VAL A 595 -7.70 -39.15 8.70
C VAL A 595 -7.60 -38.66 10.14
N SER A 596 -8.65 -38.04 10.70
CA SER A 596 -8.71 -37.68 12.12
C SER A 596 -10.14 -37.51 12.63
N ALA A 597 -10.31 -37.71 13.94
CA ALA A 597 -11.57 -37.45 14.63
C ALA A 597 -12.04 -35.98 14.54
N ARG A 598 -11.12 -35.02 14.32
CA ARG A 598 -11.47 -33.61 14.09
C ARG A 598 -12.15 -33.41 12.74
N ARG A 599 -11.64 -34.02 11.66
CA ARG A 599 -12.28 -33.96 10.33
C ARG A 599 -13.61 -34.71 10.30
N ALA A 600 -13.69 -35.89 10.94
CA ALA A 600 -14.94 -36.62 11.14
C ALA A 600 -15.99 -35.81 11.94
N GLY A 601 -15.55 -35.09 12.97
CA GLY A 601 -16.41 -34.21 13.76
C GLY A 601 -16.98 -33.05 12.94
N ASN A 602 -16.13 -32.35 12.18
CA ASN A 602 -16.56 -31.28 11.29
C ASN A 602 -17.63 -31.74 10.27
N PHE A 603 -17.47 -32.95 9.70
CA PHE A 603 -18.42 -33.52 8.74
C PHE A 603 -19.82 -33.76 9.34
N LEU A 604 -19.90 -34.14 10.62
CA LEU A 604 -21.17 -34.33 11.34
C LEU A 604 -21.61 -33.12 12.19
N GLY A 605 -20.90 -31.98 12.11
CA GLY A 605 -21.18 -30.79 12.92
C GLY A 605 -20.98 -30.98 14.45
N ILE A 606 -20.11 -31.89 14.87
CA ILE A 606 -19.85 -32.22 16.29
C ILE A 606 -18.36 -32.15 16.65
N SER A 607 -18.04 -32.06 17.95
CA SER A 607 -16.64 -31.97 18.39
C SER A 607 -15.86 -33.27 18.15
N GLY A 608 -14.57 -33.14 17.83
CA GLY A 608 -13.68 -34.30 17.66
C GLY A 608 -13.49 -35.13 18.93
N SER A 609 -13.69 -34.55 20.13
CA SER A 609 -13.70 -35.30 21.39
C SER A 609 -14.95 -36.19 21.54
N THR A 610 -16.11 -35.75 21.05
CA THR A 610 -17.32 -36.59 20.96
C THR A 610 -17.06 -37.79 20.03
N ILE A 611 -16.47 -37.57 18.87
CA ILE A 611 -16.10 -38.66 17.95
C ILE A 611 -15.18 -39.68 18.63
N ILE A 612 -14.12 -39.23 19.33
CA ILE A 612 -13.20 -40.12 20.05
C ILE A 612 -13.94 -40.91 21.14
N LYS A 613 -14.81 -40.26 21.93
CA LYS A 613 -15.60 -40.90 22.99
C LYS A 613 -16.45 -42.05 22.44
N TYR A 614 -17.26 -41.79 21.42
CA TYR A 614 -18.18 -42.80 20.87
C TYR A 614 -17.45 -43.89 20.07
N ARG A 615 -16.37 -43.55 19.34
CA ARG A 615 -15.51 -44.53 18.67
C ARG A 615 -14.84 -45.50 19.66
N ASN A 616 -14.33 -44.98 20.77
CA ASN A 616 -13.64 -45.79 21.76
C ASN A 616 -14.63 -46.63 22.61
N SER A 617 -15.86 -46.16 22.83
CA SER A 617 -16.89 -46.94 23.54
C SER A 617 -17.67 -47.93 22.67
N GLY A 618 -17.60 -47.80 21.34
CA GLY A 618 -18.39 -48.57 20.39
C GLY A 618 -19.90 -48.23 20.37
N ALA A 619 -20.35 -47.31 21.23
CA ALA A 619 -21.75 -46.92 21.37
C ALA A 619 -22.25 -46.14 20.13
N ILE A 620 -23.54 -46.25 19.86
CA ILE A 620 -24.19 -45.54 18.77
C ILE A 620 -24.50 -44.10 19.23
N PHE A 621 -24.11 -43.11 18.42
CA PHE A 621 -24.40 -41.70 18.65
C PHE A 621 -25.75 -41.32 18.05
N LYS A 622 -26.65 -40.78 18.89
CA LYS A 622 -28.03 -40.38 18.53
C LYS A 622 -28.83 -41.48 17.81
N ASP A 623 -28.59 -42.74 18.17
CA ASP A 623 -29.18 -43.95 17.56
C ASP A 623 -29.00 -44.10 16.04
N ARG A 624 -28.15 -43.26 15.44
CA ARG A 624 -28.00 -43.08 13.99
C ARG A 624 -26.57 -43.30 13.50
N TYR A 625 -25.55 -42.92 14.27
CA TYR A 625 -24.16 -42.97 13.80
C TYR A 625 -23.28 -43.91 14.64
N LYS A 626 -22.47 -44.74 13.98
CA LYS A 626 -21.46 -45.60 14.62
C LYS A 626 -20.07 -45.22 14.10
N PHE A 627 -19.06 -45.26 14.97
CA PHE A 627 -17.69 -44.91 14.64
C PHE A 627 -16.74 -46.08 14.89
N SER A 628 -15.77 -46.31 14.00
CA SER A 628 -14.71 -47.31 14.20
C SER A 628 -13.34 -46.79 13.80
N SER A 629 -12.31 -47.58 14.10
CA SER A 629 -10.91 -47.40 13.66
C SER A 629 -10.44 -48.48 12.67
N ARG A 630 -11.35 -49.37 12.26
CA ARG A 630 -11.20 -50.46 11.29
C ARG A 630 -12.49 -50.54 10.48
#